data_AF-A0AAU9IJ42-F1
#
_entry.id   AF-A0AAU9IJ42-F1
#
_cell.length_a   1.000
_cell.length_b   1.000
_cell.length_c   1.000
_cell.angle_alpha   90.00
_cell.angle_beta   90.00
_cell.angle_gamma   90.00
#
_symmetry.space_group_name_H-M   'P 1'
#
loop_
_entity.id
_entity.type
_entity.pdbx_description
1 polymer ?
#
loop_
_entity_poly.entity_id
_entity_poly.type
_entity_poly.pdbx_seq_one_letter_code
_entity_poly.pdbx_strand_id
1 'polypeptide(L)'
;MKDQSGNENSEMPIIRPNEEKKRSNAKDSLDFTVDYSPRGSISFRTDILIPDSPGSLPQIKIELPISHSHASLFNLLTKISSKKGFEVTERSPNSIIAVHTPNNKFQKYLCCWWLKEKSHEEASIVRMLILMDERKNKRILLIQGMVGTEKPISKLLNGIEKSIEKFLSSPQCNETYNKIEYEEEEESTMTCKNESSSYCLFHKILSSESYTLGRSLSQFIESFKSQYRNPKESVLLLPQPIESIKLQVEETVDSLFSHYNYGRSSTEKIMVYCRPSVEKYIYSKLMSHLLEIYNIKTEKLEEKLQDVRRECEGLGDSAIMERLDIPPKLRLDDGKEPYAEAILMLNKLYNLGTPIEKINCLLEIIESIKTEVVDYWKGEVEMENSDEIKVLKYLAIKSNSDDIIGQVHMLIDYVGSKFDNEKHTLLNFEEALHF
;
A
#
# COMPACT_ATOMS: atom_id res chain seq x y z
N MET A 1 47.35 -45.78 36.31
CA MET A 1 46.74 -44.74 37.17
C MET A 1 45.69 -44.07 36.29
N LYS A 2 44.42 -44.46 36.42
CA LYS A 2 43.34 -43.76 37.17
C LYS A 2 42.99 -42.41 36.49
N ASP A 3 41.78 -42.04 36.08
CA ASP A 3 40.38 -42.47 36.27
C ASP A 3 39.56 -41.97 35.04
N GLN A 4 38.67 -42.75 34.41
CA GLN A 4 37.20 -42.82 34.60
C GLN A 4 36.41 -41.50 34.81
N SER A 5 35.62 -41.13 33.78
CA SER A 5 34.20 -40.69 33.83
C SER A 5 33.77 -40.42 32.37
N GLY A 6 32.71 -40.97 31.78
CA GLY A 6 31.46 -41.49 32.34
C GLY A 6 30.40 -40.38 32.25
N ASN A 7 29.82 -40.16 31.07
CA ASN A 7 28.67 -39.28 30.93
C ASN A 7 27.56 -40.02 30.18
N GLU A 8 26.46 -40.22 30.89
CA GLU A 8 25.32 -41.04 30.52
C GLU A 8 24.33 -40.24 29.67
N ASN A 9 23.84 -40.90 28.61
CA ASN A 9 22.71 -40.45 27.80
C ASN A 9 21.41 -40.61 28.61
N SER A 10 20.71 -39.50 28.83
CA SER A 10 19.33 -39.49 29.34
C SER A 10 18.39 -39.06 28.21
N GLU A 11 17.88 -40.04 27.46
CA GLU A 11 16.75 -39.87 26.55
C GLU A 11 15.47 -39.60 27.35
N MET A 12 14.83 -38.45 27.13
CA MET A 12 13.49 -38.16 27.65
C MET A 12 12.41 -38.84 26.78
N PRO A 13 11.36 -39.43 27.38
CA PRO A 13 10.26 -40.02 26.62
C PRO A 13 9.29 -38.95 26.12
N ILE A 14 9.06 -38.95 24.81
CA ILE A 14 8.04 -38.15 24.14
C ILE A 14 6.65 -38.73 24.49
N ILE A 15 5.90 -38.01 25.31
CA ILE A 15 4.51 -38.31 25.64
C ILE A 15 3.64 -37.83 24.46
N ARG A 16 3.02 -38.76 23.73
CA ARG A 16 1.99 -38.46 22.74
C ARG A 16 0.63 -38.30 23.44
N PRO A 17 -0.13 -37.22 23.20
CA PRO A 17 -1.49 -37.13 23.71
C PRO A 17 -2.47 -37.91 22.85
N ASN A 18 -3.35 -38.65 23.54
CA ASN A 18 -4.46 -39.43 23.04
C ASN A 18 -5.45 -38.60 22.20
N GLU A 19 -5.83 -39.13 21.03
CA GLU A 19 -6.99 -38.69 20.28
C GLU A 19 -8.28 -39.24 20.92
N GLU A 20 -9.02 -38.39 21.63
CA GLU A 20 -10.40 -38.68 22.03
C GLU A 20 -11.39 -38.34 20.91
N LYS A 21 -12.03 -39.38 20.37
CA LYS A 21 -13.22 -39.30 19.53
C LYS A 21 -14.41 -38.77 20.34
N LYS A 22 -14.96 -37.61 19.97
CA LYS A 22 -16.34 -37.24 20.31
C LYS A 22 -17.19 -37.04 19.06
N ARG A 23 -18.27 -37.82 19.01
CA ARG A 23 -19.37 -37.73 18.03
C ARG A 23 -20.40 -36.67 18.46
N SER A 24 -21.03 -36.10 17.42
CA SER A 24 -22.40 -35.59 17.29
C SER A 24 -22.81 -34.31 18.04
N ASN A 25 -23.20 -33.27 17.29
CA ASN A 25 -24.61 -33.09 16.88
C ASN A 25 -24.75 -31.99 15.81
N ALA A 26 -25.51 -32.30 14.77
CA ALA A 26 -25.88 -31.41 13.69
C ALA A 26 -26.92 -30.38 14.14
N LYS A 27 -26.67 -29.11 13.84
CA LYS A 27 -27.69 -28.07 13.70
C LYS A 27 -27.33 -27.31 12.42
N ASP A 28 -28.27 -27.26 11.49
CA ASP A 28 -28.15 -26.58 10.22
C ASP A 28 -27.90 -25.09 10.42
N SER A 29 -26.68 -24.64 10.11
CA SER A 29 -26.35 -23.25 9.83
C SER A 29 -26.07 -23.11 8.35
N LEU A 30 -26.72 -22.13 7.70
CA LEU A 30 -26.41 -21.72 6.33
C LEU A 30 -24.99 -21.13 6.30
N ASP A 31 -24.01 -21.94 5.91
CA ASP A 31 -22.66 -21.50 5.64
C ASP A 31 -22.60 -20.85 4.25
N PHE A 32 -22.31 -19.55 4.22
CA PHE A 32 -21.76 -18.88 3.05
C PHE A 32 -20.24 -19.01 3.10
N THR A 33 -19.68 -19.89 2.26
CA THR A 33 -18.24 -20.01 2.07
C THR A 33 -17.70 -18.80 1.31
N VAL A 34 -16.78 -18.06 1.94
CA VAL A 34 -15.98 -17.01 1.32
C VAL A 34 -14.63 -17.63 0.95
N ASP A 35 -14.37 -17.78 -0.35
CA ASP A 35 -13.06 -18.23 -0.84
C ASP A 35 -12.02 -17.11 -0.67
N TYR A 36 -11.02 -17.37 0.17
CA TYR A 36 -9.85 -16.52 0.32
C TYR A 36 -8.78 -16.89 -0.72
N SER A 37 -8.47 -15.97 -1.63
CA SER A 37 -7.30 -16.05 -2.51
C SER A 37 -6.11 -15.27 -1.91
N PRO A 38 -4.87 -15.78 -1.95
CA PRO A 38 -3.72 -15.15 -1.26
C PRO A 38 -3.10 -13.95 -1.99
N ARG A 39 -3.70 -13.45 -3.07
CA ARG A 39 -3.24 -12.25 -3.80
C ARG A 39 -4.30 -11.16 -3.72
N GLY A 40 -4.17 -10.31 -2.71
CA GLY A 40 -5.12 -9.26 -2.35
C GLY A 40 -5.18 -8.09 -3.35
N SER A 41 -5.84 -8.29 -4.48
CA SER A 41 -6.74 -7.27 -5.02
C SER A 41 -8.16 -7.77 -4.78
N ILE A 42 -8.87 -7.15 -3.84
CA ILE A 42 -10.30 -7.43 -3.67
C ILE A 42 -11.02 -6.76 -4.85
N SER A 43 -11.03 -7.46 -5.99
CA SER A 43 -11.99 -7.22 -7.04
C SER A 43 -13.34 -7.69 -6.50
N PHE A 44 -14.06 -6.80 -5.82
CA PHE A 44 -15.49 -6.98 -5.65
C PHE A 44 -16.09 -7.03 -7.06
N ARG A 45 -16.47 -8.22 -7.52
CA ARG A 45 -17.35 -8.33 -8.69
C ARG A 45 -18.63 -7.60 -8.33
N THR A 46 -18.75 -6.37 -8.80
CA THR A 46 -19.96 -5.54 -8.78
C THR A 46 -21.06 -6.10 -9.70
N ASP A 47 -21.14 -7.42 -9.87
CA ASP A 47 -22.04 -8.11 -10.78
C ASP A 47 -23.50 -8.14 -10.26
N ILE A 48 -23.82 -7.38 -9.19
CA ILE A 48 -25.17 -7.24 -8.62
C ILE A 48 -25.81 -5.87 -8.95
N LEU A 49 -25.19 -5.08 -9.85
CA LEU A 49 -25.79 -3.83 -10.34
C LEU A 49 -26.32 -4.01 -11.77
N ILE A 50 -27.41 -4.78 -11.94
CA ILE A 50 -28.27 -4.64 -13.12
C ILE A 50 -29.45 -3.76 -12.68
N PRO A 51 -29.50 -2.46 -13.05
CA PRO A 51 -30.49 -1.53 -12.52
C PRO A 51 -31.93 -1.76 -12.98
N ASP A 52 -32.18 -2.69 -13.92
CA ASP A 52 -33.42 -2.68 -14.71
C ASP A 52 -34.18 -4.03 -14.76
N SER A 53 -33.96 -4.93 -13.81
CA SER A 53 -34.85 -6.10 -13.72
C SER A 53 -36.21 -5.67 -13.15
N PRO A 54 -37.33 -5.89 -13.85
CA PRO A 54 -38.66 -5.59 -13.32
C PRO A 54 -38.88 -6.38 -12.02
N GLY A 55 -38.87 -5.68 -10.88
CA GLY A 55 -38.96 -6.26 -9.55
C GLY A 55 -37.80 -5.95 -8.60
N SER A 56 -36.76 -5.21 -9.03
CA SER A 56 -35.69 -4.80 -8.12
C SER A 56 -36.16 -3.74 -7.13
N LEU A 57 -35.83 -3.91 -5.85
CA LEU A 57 -36.09 -2.91 -4.82
C LEU A 57 -35.25 -1.63 -5.05
N PRO A 58 -35.70 -0.48 -4.53
CA PRO A 58 -35.01 0.79 -4.70
C PRO A 58 -33.56 0.75 -4.20
N GLN A 59 -32.67 1.39 -4.96
CA GLN A 59 -31.25 1.55 -4.62
C GLN A 59 -30.76 2.95 -4.97
N ILE A 60 -29.79 3.47 -4.21
CA ILE A 60 -29.07 4.71 -4.51
C ILE A 60 -27.57 4.53 -4.31
N LYS A 61 -26.79 5.21 -5.15
CA LYS A 61 -25.34 5.31 -5.06
C LYS A 61 -24.95 6.77 -4.96
N ILE A 62 -24.27 7.13 -3.88
CA ILE A 62 -23.84 8.50 -3.62
C ILE A 62 -22.31 8.53 -3.54
N GLU A 63 -21.69 9.42 -4.32
CA GLU A 63 -20.26 9.70 -4.22
C GLU A 63 -20.03 10.79 -3.16
N LEU A 64 -19.17 10.50 -2.19
CA LEU A 64 -18.85 11.35 -1.06
C LEU A 64 -17.35 11.67 -1.05
N PRO A 65 -16.95 12.87 -0.62
CA PRO A 65 -15.54 13.18 -0.41
C PRO A 65 -14.99 12.38 0.79
N ILE A 66 -13.71 11.98 0.72
CA ILE A 66 -13.01 11.23 1.78
C ILE A 66 -12.92 12.03 3.09
N SER A 67 -13.11 13.35 3.03
CA SER A 67 -13.05 14.25 4.19
C SER A 67 -13.97 13.84 5.34
N HIS A 68 -15.08 13.13 5.07
CA HIS A 68 -15.99 12.66 6.11
C HIS A 68 -15.61 11.27 6.63
N SER A 69 -15.44 11.12 7.94
CA SER A 69 -15.09 9.83 8.57
C SER A 69 -16.23 8.80 8.44
N HIS A 70 -15.88 7.50 8.53
CA HIS A 70 -16.86 6.40 8.46
C HIS A 70 -17.85 6.52 9.62
N ALA A 71 -17.35 6.81 10.83
CA ALA A 71 -18.15 7.02 12.03
C ALA A 71 -19.19 8.14 11.86
N SER A 72 -18.80 9.31 11.32
CA SER A 72 -19.72 10.42 11.10
C SER A 72 -20.84 10.06 10.12
N LEU A 73 -20.51 9.36 9.04
CA LEU A 73 -21.50 8.86 8.08
C LEU A 73 -22.42 7.81 8.73
N PHE A 74 -21.88 6.87 9.49
CA PHE A 74 -22.70 5.86 10.19
C PHE A 74 -23.64 6.47 11.23
N ASN A 75 -23.17 7.45 12.00
CA ASN A 75 -24.00 8.16 12.97
C ASN A 75 -25.15 8.92 12.26
N LEU A 76 -24.86 9.55 11.13
CA LEU A 76 -25.86 10.20 10.29
C LEU A 76 -26.90 9.18 9.77
N LEU A 77 -26.43 8.08 9.18
CA LEU A 77 -27.29 7.03 8.63
C LEU A 77 -28.18 6.37 9.70
N THR A 78 -27.62 6.08 10.87
CA THR A 78 -28.34 5.51 12.01
C THR A 78 -29.43 6.45 12.50
N LYS A 79 -29.12 7.75 12.65
CA LYS A 79 -30.08 8.78 13.06
C LYS A 79 -31.22 8.96 12.05
N ILE A 80 -30.92 8.87 10.76
CA ILE A 80 -31.94 8.99 9.71
C ILE A 80 -32.81 7.72 9.69
N SER A 81 -32.20 6.55 9.80
CA SER A 81 -32.89 5.26 9.83
C SER A 81 -33.91 5.22 10.97
N SER A 82 -33.50 5.56 12.19
CA SER A 82 -34.40 5.60 13.34
C SER A 82 -35.54 6.61 13.17
N LYS A 83 -35.25 7.81 12.64
CA LYS A 83 -36.27 8.83 12.32
C LYS A 83 -37.28 8.35 11.28
N LYS A 84 -36.91 7.40 10.43
CA LYS A 84 -37.77 6.80 9.40
C LYS A 84 -38.44 5.49 9.85
N GLY A 85 -38.24 5.07 11.10
CA GLY A 85 -38.84 3.85 11.66
C GLY A 85 -38.06 2.57 11.33
N PHE A 86 -36.82 2.69 10.86
CA PHE A 86 -35.92 1.57 10.68
C PHE A 86 -35.03 1.40 11.92
N GLU A 87 -34.98 0.19 12.45
CA GLU A 87 -34.09 -0.20 13.54
C GLU A 87 -32.80 -0.79 12.96
N VAL A 88 -31.64 -0.31 13.41
CA VAL A 88 -30.35 -0.84 12.97
C VAL A 88 -30.06 -2.13 13.73
N THR A 89 -30.02 -3.26 13.01
CA THR A 89 -29.86 -4.60 13.62
C THR A 89 -28.42 -5.09 13.58
N GLU A 90 -27.67 -4.73 12.53
CA GLU A 90 -26.27 -5.13 12.37
C GLU A 90 -25.42 -3.96 11.93
N ARG A 91 -24.22 -3.85 12.53
CA ARG A 91 -23.19 -2.88 12.18
C ARG A 91 -21.87 -3.62 12.00
N SER A 92 -21.29 -3.46 10.82
CA SER A 92 -19.92 -3.88 10.51
C SER A 92 -19.07 -2.64 10.22
N PRO A 93 -17.74 -2.77 10.08
CA PRO A 93 -16.85 -1.64 9.79
C PRO A 93 -17.24 -0.84 8.53
N ASN A 94 -17.85 -1.51 7.54
CA ASN A 94 -18.18 -0.92 6.24
C ASN A 94 -19.67 -1.05 5.88
N SER A 95 -20.52 -1.59 6.76
CA SER A 95 -21.94 -1.80 6.44
C SER A 95 -22.88 -1.64 7.62
N ILE A 96 -24.09 -1.17 7.34
CA ILE A 96 -25.23 -1.17 8.27
C ILE A 96 -26.39 -1.94 7.63
N ILE A 97 -27.06 -2.76 8.43
CA ILE A 97 -28.37 -3.33 8.07
C ILE A 97 -29.43 -2.68 8.95
N ALA A 98 -30.46 -2.12 8.31
CA ALA A 98 -31.58 -1.49 8.97
C ALA A 98 -32.90 -2.16 8.57
N VAL A 99 -33.74 -2.45 9.57
CA VAL A 99 -34.97 -3.22 9.42
C VAL A 99 -36.16 -2.38 9.89
N HIS A 100 -37.18 -2.26 9.04
CA HIS A 100 -38.46 -1.65 9.37
C HIS A 100 -39.51 -2.74 9.54
N THR A 101 -39.98 -2.92 10.78
CA THR A 101 -41.13 -3.77 11.08
C THR A 101 -42.39 -2.91 11.22
N PRO A 102 -43.47 -3.21 10.46
CA PRO A 102 -44.71 -2.45 10.61
C PRO A 102 -45.28 -2.65 12.02
N ASN A 103 -45.42 -1.56 12.76
CA ASN A 103 -45.94 -1.53 14.13
C ASN A 103 -47.47 -1.76 14.17
N ASN A 104 -47.95 -2.86 13.59
CA ASN A 104 -49.36 -3.24 13.61
C ASN A 104 -49.71 -4.09 14.84
N LYS A 105 -49.30 -3.64 16.03
CA LYS A 105 -49.61 -4.35 17.28
C LYS A 105 -51.12 -4.33 17.57
N PHE A 106 -51.86 -3.27 17.25
CA PHE A 106 -53.29 -3.16 17.59
C PHE A 106 -54.22 -3.81 16.54
N GLN A 107 -53.92 -3.69 15.24
CA GLN A 107 -54.69 -4.34 14.17
C GLN A 107 -54.54 -5.86 14.16
N LYS A 108 -53.39 -6.41 14.60
CA LYS A 108 -53.22 -7.85 14.73
C LYS A 108 -54.17 -8.46 15.77
N TYR A 109 -54.51 -7.75 16.85
CA TYR A 109 -55.47 -8.24 17.85
C TYR A 109 -56.94 -8.10 17.39
N LEU A 110 -57.30 -7.02 16.69
CA LEU A 110 -58.67 -6.81 16.19
C LEU A 110 -59.02 -7.68 14.97
N CYS A 111 -58.04 -7.98 14.11
CA CYS A 111 -58.26 -8.76 12.88
C CYS A 111 -58.06 -10.28 13.05
N CYS A 112 -58.04 -10.82 14.27
CA CYS A 112 -58.04 -12.28 14.49
C CYS A 112 -59.44 -12.89 14.41
N TRP A 113 -60.49 -12.08 14.29
CA TRP A 113 -61.87 -12.59 14.34
C TRP A 113 -62.58 -12.69 13.00
N TRP A 114 -62.28 -11.90 11.95
CA TRP A 114 -63.23 -11.77 10.83
C TRP A 114 -62.76 -11.90 9.36
N LEU A 115 -61.48 -11.98 8.98
CA LEU A 115 -61.13 -12.23 7.56
C LEU A 115 -59.86 -13.07 7.35
N LYS A 116 -60.02 -14.13 6.55
CA LYS A 116 -58.97 -14.93 5.93
C LYS A 116 -58.30 -14.14 4.80
N GLU A 117 -57.03 -14.48 4.56
CA GLU A 117 -56.06 -13.87 3.64
C GLU A 117 -55.46 -12.53 4.12
N LYS A 118 -54.60 -12.62 5.14
CA LYS A 118 -53.63 -11.56 5.44
C LYS A 118 -52.47 -11.70 4.46
N SER A 119 -52.33 -10.73 3.56
CA SER A 119 -51.00 -10.39 3.03
C SER A 119 -50.11 -10.14 4.24
N HIS A 120 -49.10 -11.00 4.44
CA HIS A 120 -48.09 -10.74 5.44
C HIS A 120 -47.43 -9.42 5.02
N GLU A 121 -47.63 -8.34 5.79
CA GLU A 121 -46.80 -7.15 5.63
C GLU A 121 -45.38 -7.55 6.03
N GLU A 122 -44.59 -7.90 5.02
CA GLU A 122 -43.21 -8.34 5.18
C GLU A 122 -42.36 -7.18 5.70
N ALA A 123 -41.43 -7.51 6.60
CA ALA A 123 -40.45 -6.55 7.09
C ALA A 123 -39.63 -5.99 5.93
N SER A 124 -39.29 -4.70 5.99
CA SER A 124 -38.47 -4.06 4.97
C SER A 124 -37.04 -3.93 5.45
N ILE A 125 -36.09 -4.49 4.70
CA ILE A 125 -34.67 -4.57 5.05
C ILE A 125 -33.87 -3.75 4.06
N VAL A 126 -33.01 -2.87 4.56
CA VAL A 126 -32.13 -2.04 3.76
C VAL A 126 -30.70 -2.24 4.21
N ARG A 127 -29.81 -2.48 3.25
CA ARG A 127 -28.36 -2.55 3.47
C ARG A 127 -27.72 -1.26 3.00
N MET A 128 -26.85 -0.71 3.84
CA MET A 128 -26.04 0.47 3.56
C MET A 128 -24.58 0.05 3.59
N LEU A 129 -23.82 0.35 2.55
CA LEU A 129 -22.42 -0.03 2.36
C LEU A 129 -21.60 1.22 2.08
N ILE A 130 -20.49 1.39 2.79
CA ILE A 130 -19.51 2.44 2.52
C ILE A 130 -18.27 1.78 1.93
N LEU A 131 -17.95 2.15 0.70
CA LEU A 131 -16.80 1.64 -0.05
C LEU A 131 -15.80 2.77 -0.31
N MET A 132 -14.51 2.41 -0.40
CA MET A 132 -13.45 3.32 -0.81
C MET A 132 -13.12 3.07 -2.29
N ASP A 133 -13.17 4.11 -3.11
CA ASP A 133 -12.60 4.10 -4.46
C ASP A 133 -11.21 4.76 -4.40
N GLU A 134 -10.19 3.92 -4.23
CA GLU A 134 -8.79 4.33 -4.13
C GLU A 134 -8.29 5.04 -5.40
N ARG A 135 -8.84 4.69 -6.58
CA ARG A 135 -8.42 5.29 -7.85
C ARG A 135 -8.92 6.72 -7.99
N LYS A 136 -10.15 6.97 -7.53
CA LYS A 136 -10.78 8.29 -7.64
C LYS A 136 -10.67 9.14 -6.37
N ASN A 137 -10.09 8.60 -5.30
CA ASN A 137 -10.06 9.23 -3.98
C ASN A 137 -11.45 9.69 -3.52
N LYS A 138 -12.46 8.82 -3.68
CA LYS A 138 -13.84 9.06 -3.23
C LYS A 138 -14.35 7.94 -2.37
N ARG A 139 -15.33 8.25 -1.53
CA ARG A 139 -16.18 7.26 -0.86
C ARG A 139 -17.43 7.04 -1.68
N ILE A 140 -17.84 5.79 -1.77
CA ILE A 140 -19.08 5.40 -2.43
C ILE A 140 -20.00 4.85 -1.36
N LEU A 141 -21.09 5.57 -1.09
CA LEU A 141 -22.18 5.08 -0.25
C LEU A 141 -23.22 4.41 -1.15
N LEU A 142 -23.35 3.09 -1.00
CA LEU A 142 -24.36 2.29 -1.68
C LEU A 142 -25.47 1.94 -0.69
N ILE A 143 -26.71 2.21 -1.03
CA ILE A 143 -27.88 1.91 -0.20
C ILE A 143 -28.85 1.12 -1.05
N GLN A 144 -29.21 -0.08 -0.59
CA GLN A 144 -29.98 -1.04 -1.37
C GLN A 144 -31.07 -1.69 -0.51
N GLY A 145 -32.32 -1.65 -0.99
CA GLY A 145 -33.38 -2.48 -0.44
C GLY A 145 -33.11 -3.96 -0.71
N MET A 146 -33.13 -4.80 0.33
CA MET A 146 -32.91 -6.24 0.21
C MET A 146 -34.23 -7.01 0.15
N VAL A 147 -35.18 -6.67 1.02
CA VAL A 147 -36.48 -7.35 1.16
C VAL A 147 -37.53 -6.31 1.57
N GLY A 148 -38.80 -6.54 1.20
CA GLY A 148 -39.96 -5.84 1.75
C GLY A 148 -40.66 -4.91 0.77
N THR A 149 -41.36 -3.91 1.30
CA THR A 149 -42.22 -3.05 0.48
C THR A 149 -41.46 -1.83 -0.02
N GLU A 150 -41.73 -1.43 -1.26
CA GLU A 150 -41.03 -0.32 -1.93
C GLU A 150 -41.22 1.02 -1.20
N LYS A 151 -42.44 1.29 -0.70
CA LYS A 151 -42.81 2.57 -0.06
C LYS A 151 -41.92 2.95 1.14
N PRO A 152 -41.74 2.12 2.19
CA PRO A 152 -40.86 2.46 3.31
C PRO A 152 -39.39 2.58 2.90
N ILE A 153 -38.93 1.75 1.97
CA ILE A 153 -37.55 1.80 1.46
C ILE A 153 -37.31 3.13 0.75
N SER A 154 -38.14 3.50 -0.24
CA SER A 154 -38.04 4.79 -0.94
C SER A 154 -38.13 5.99 0.01
N LYS A 155 -38.93 5.90 1.08
CA LYS A 155 -39.02 6.95 2.11
C LYS A 155 -37.73 7.09 2.93
N LEU A 156 -37.00 6.00 3.18
CA LEU A 156 -35.69 6.01 3.82
C LEU A 156 -34.64 6.60 2.88
N LEU A 157 -34.55 6.09 1.65
CA LEU A 157 -33.57 6.52 0.63
C LEU A 157 -33.68 8.03 0.35
N ASN A 158 -34.88 8.54 0.09
CA ASN A 158 -35.13 9.98 -0.09
C ASN A 158 -34.80 10.81 1.17
N GLY A 159 -34.90 10.19 2.34
CA GLY A 159 -34.50 10.82 3.60
C GLY A 159 -32.99 10.94 3.73
N ILE A 160 -32.26 9.90 3.33
CA ILE A 160 -30.81 9.84 3.38
C ILE A 160 -30.21 10.82 2.37
N GLU A 161 -30.67 10.79 1.11
CA GLU A 161 -30.19 11.66 0.04
C GLU A 161 -30.27 13.14 0.43
N LYS A 162 -31.46 13.61 0.86
CA LYS A 162 -31.66 15.00 1.33
C LYS A 162 -30.83 15.38 2.54
N SER A 163 -30.60 14.44 3.46
CA SER A 163 -29.79 14.71 4.64
C SER A 163 -28.30 14.76 4.31
N ILE A 164 -27.84 13.95 3.35
CA ILE A 164 -26.48 13.98 2.86
C ILE A 164 -26.21 15.27 2.07
N GLU A 165 -27.12 15.69 1.19
CA GLU A 165 -26.98 16.98 0.48
C GLU A 165 -26.83 18.16 1.44
N LYS A 166 -27.64 18.19 2.51
CA LYS A 166 -27.54 19.18 3.59
C LYS A 166 -26.24 19.07 4.37
N PHE A 167 -25.79 17.85 4.63
CA PHE A 167 -24.53 17.58 5.33
C PHE A 167 -23.33 18.08 4.51
N LEU A 168 -23.35 17.89 3.19
CA LEU A 168 -22.32 18.36 2.26
C LEU A 168 -22.34 19.88 2.06
N SER A 169 -23.52 20.50 2.15
CA SER A 169 -23.72 21.94 1.92
C SER A 169 -23.52 22.81 3.18
N SER A 170 -23.23 22.20 4.34
CA SER A 170 -23.07 22.90 5.61
C SER A 170 -21.71 23.64 5.71
N PRO A 171 -21.68 24.97 5.91
CA PRO A 171 -20.44 25.75 6.03
C PRO A 171 -19.61 25.40 7.28
N GLN A 172 -20.20 24.77 8.30
CA GLN A 172 -19.46 24.25 9.47
C GLN A 172 -18.48 23.12 9.11
N CYS A 173 -18.59 22.52 7.92
CA CYS A 173 -17.60 21.56 7.43
C CYS A 173 -16.25 22.19 7.08
N ASN A 174 -16.12 23.52 7.01
CA ASN A 174 -14.83 24.16 6.71
C ASN A 174 -14.01 24.53 7.96
N GLU A 175 -14.62 24.66 9.14
CA GLU A 175 -13.95 25.16 10.35
C GLU A 175 -13.73 24.10 11.45
N THR A 176 -14.38 22.94 11.36
CA THR A 176 -14.37 21.93 12.43
C THR A 176 -13.27 20.87 12.26
N TYR A 177 -12.03 21.29 11.94
CA TYR A 177 -10.88 20.36 11.84
C TYR A 177 -9.77 20.61 12.87
N ASN A 178 -9.96 21.55 13.81
CA ASN A 178 -8.99 21.80 14.89
C ASN A 178 -9.06 20.79 16.05
N LYS A 179 -9.87 19.73 15.93
CA LYS A 179 -9.94 18.66 16.92
C LYS A 179 -10.13 17.34 16.20
N ILE A 180 -9.03 16.66 15.89
CA ILE A 180 -9.06 15.24 15.57
C ILE A 180 -9.33 14.52 16.89
N GLU A 181 -10.62 14.35 17.24
CA GLU A 181 -11.02 13.42 18.29
C GLU A 181 -10.89 12.01 17.70
N TYR A 182 -9.81 11.33 18.08
CA TYR A 182 -9.69 9.89 17.91
C TYR A 182 -10.67 9.24 18.90
N GLU A 183 -11.69 8.54 18.40
CA GLU A 183 -12.32 7.49 19.19
C GLU A 183 -11.30 6.35 19.25
N GLU A 184 -10.81 6.07 20.45
CA GLU A 184 -9.92 4.94 20.75
C GLU A 184 -10.65 3.63 20.48
N GLU A 185 -10.56 3.11 19.26
CA GLU A 185 -10.67 1.67 19.05
C GLU A 185 -9.27 1.09 19.28
N GLU A 186 -9.09 0.44 20.43
CA GLU A 186 -7.90 -0.33 20.79
C GLU A 186 -7.71 -1.51 19.80
N GLU A 187 -7.13 -1.26 18.63
CA GLU A 187 -6.52 -2.34 17.83
C GLU A 187 -5.02 -2.44 18.16
N SER A 188 -4.68 -3.48 18.92
CA SER A 188 -3.36 -3.74 19.51
C SER A 188 -2.33 -4.36 18.56
N THR A 189 -2.60 -4.40 17.26
CA THR A 189 -1.67 -4.98 16.27
C THR A 189 -1.44 -4.03 15.11
N MET A 190 -0.16 -3.74 14.81
CA MET A 190 0.26 -3.13 13.55
C MET A 190 -0.19 -4.04 12.39
N THR A 191 -1.29 -3.70 11.74
CA THR A 191 -1.75 -4.35 10.52
C THR A 191 -1.39 -3.48 9.31
N CYS A 192 -1.23 -4.06 8.12
CA CYS A 192 -1.00 -3.30 6.86
C CYS A 192 -2.08 -2.24 6.57
N LYS A 193 -3.26 -2.32 7.22
CA LYS A 193 -4.32 -1.31 7.16
C LYS A 193 -3.93 0.00 7.84
N ASN A 194 -3.16 -0.06 8.93
CA ASN A 194 -2.68 1.12 9.66
C ASN A 194 -1.63 1.89 8.86
N GLU A 195 -0.79 1.18 8.12
CA GLU A 195 0.18 1.79 7.22
C GLU A 195 -0.53 2.54 6.08
N SER A 196 -1.41 1.85 5.34
CA SER A 196 -2.12 2.45 4.20
C SER A 196 -3.00 3.64 4.60
N SER A 197 -3.66 3.57 5.76
CA SER A 197 -4.45 4.69 6.28
C SER A 197 -3.58 5.87 6.71
N SER A 198 -2.42 5.61 7.31
CA SER A 198 -1.43 6.63 7.68
C SER A 198 -0.89 7.38 6.46
N TYR A 199 -0.48 6.66 5.40
CA TYR A 199 -0.04 7.27 4.15
C TYR A 199 -1.13 8.15 3.53
N CYS A 200 -2.38 7.68 3.52
CA CYS A 200 -3.50 8.46 2.99
C CYS A 200 -3.74 9.75 3.80
N LEU A 201 -3.59 9.70 5.13
CA LEU A 201 -3.74 10.87 5.99
C LEU A 201 -2.67 11.92 5.72
N PHE A 202 -1.40 11.50 5.69
CA PHE A 202 -0.29 12.40 5.36
C PHE A 202 -0.46 12.97 3.95
N HIS A 203 -0.73 12.13 2.95
CA HIS A 203 -0.95 12.59 1.59
C HIS A 203 -2.03 13.67 1.51
N LYS A 204 -3.15 13.51 2.21
CA LYS A 204 -4.23 14.51 2.23
C LYS A 204 -3.78 15.87 2.77
N ILE A 205 -2.95 15.87 3.82
CA ILE A 205 -2.41 17.11 4.41
C ILE A 205 -1.43 17.75 3.43
N LEU A 206 -0.51 16.94 2.90
CA LEU A 206 0.57 17.38 2.00
C LEU A 206 0.04 17.87 0.65
N SER A 207 -1.07 17.31 0.16
CA SER A 207 -1.65 17.63 -1.15
C SER A 207 -2.67 18.75 -1.15
N SER A 208 -2.98 19.35 0.01
CA SER A 208 -4.08 20.31 0.12
C SER A 208 -3.57 21.71 0.41
N GLU A 209 -3.75 22.62 -0.56
CA GLU A 209 -3.35 24.04 -0.47
C GLU A 209 -4.15 24.87 0.55
N SER A 210 -5.24 24.28 1.07
CA SER A 210 -5.97 24.84 2.21
C SER A 210 -5.14 24.79 3.50
N TYR A 211 -4.19 23.85 3.60
CA TYR A 211 -3.24 23.79 4.70
C TYR A 211 -2.00 24.63 4.39
N THR A 212 -1.51 25.37 5.38
CA THR A 212 -0.26 26.14 5.27
C THR A 212 0.91 25.25 4.85
N LEU A 213 1.00 24.03 5.41
CA LEU A 213 2.02 23.06 5.04
C LEU A 213 1.90 22.60 3.59
N GLY A 214 0.70 22.20 3.16
CA GLY A 214 0.45 21.75 1.78
C GLY A 214 0.71 22.86 0.74
N ARG A 215 0.38 24.12 1.07
CA ARG A 215 0.71 25.29 0.24
C ARG A 215 2.21 25.52 0.16
N SER A 216 2.91 25.51 1.30
CA SER A 216 4.38 25.65 1.35
C SER A 216 5.07 24.59 0.49
N LEU A 217 4.60 23.35 0.59
CA LEU A 217 5.16 22.24 -0.17
C LEU A 217 4.89 22.35 -1.68
N SER A 218 3.70 22.81 -2.06
CA SER A 218 3.35 23.06 -3.46
C SER A 218 4.22 24.17 -4.05
N GLN A 219 4.45 25.25 -3.29
CA GLN A 219 5.36 26.34 -3.67
C GLN A 219 6.81 25.86 -3.81
N PHE A 220 7.28 25.02 -2.89
CA PHE A 220 8.61 24.39 -3.00
C PHE A 220 8.72 23.57 -4.28
N ILE A 221 7.75 22.71 -4.59
CA ILE A 221 7.75 21.87 -5.80
C ILE A 221 7.80 22.73 -7.07
N GLU A 222 7.03 23.81 -7.14
CA GLU A 222 7.04 24.75 -8.27
C GLU A 222 8.37 25.50 -8.38
N SER A 223 8.88 26.00 -7.24
CA SER A 223 10.17 26.68 -7.16
C SER A 223 11.32 25.78 -7.61
N PHE A 224 11.34 24.53 -7.14
CA PHE A 224 12.32 23.53 -7.52
C PHE A 224 12.33 23.30 -9.05
N LYS A 225 11.14 23.09 -9.64
CA LYS A 225 11.02 22.89 -11.10
C LYS A 225 11.43 24.12 -11.89
N SER A 226 11.18 25.31 -11.37
CA SER A 226 11.61 26.57 -11.98
C SER A 226 13.13 26.76 -11.90
N GLN A 227 13.71 26.53 -10.72
CA GLN A 227 15.15 26.67 -10.45
C GLN A 227 15.99 25.69 -11.26
N TYR A 228 15.54 24.45 -11.38
CA TYR A 228 16.25 23.38 -12.10
C TYR A 228 15.63 23.09 -13.47
N ARG A 229 15.04 24.10 -14.10
CA ARG A 229 14.35 23.95 -15.40
C ARG A 229 15.28 23.52 -16.54
N ASN A 230 16.57 23.88 -16.48
CA ASN A 230 17.57 23.46 -17.46
C ASN A 230 18.45 22.36 -16.85
N PRO A 231 18.22 21.08 -17.21
CA PRO A 231 18.98 19.96 -16.67
C PRO A 231 20.49 20.08 -16.91
N LYS A 232 20.92 20.59 -18.08
CA LYS A 232 22.35 20.75 -18.43
C LYS A 232 23.08 21.72 -17.51
N GLU A 233 22.46 22.84 -17.18
CA GLU A 233 23.01 23.80 -16.22
C GLU A 233 22.94 23.25 -14.79
N SER A 234 21.86 22.52 -14.47
CA SER A 234 21.62 21.96 -13.14
C SER A 234 22.62 20.88 -12.75
N VAL A 235 23.25 20.19 -13.71
CA VAL A 235 24.35 19.24 -13.45
C VAL A 235 25.49 19.90 -12.68
N LEU A 236 25.80 21.16 -12.97
CA LEU A 236 26.88 21.91 -12.31
C LEU A 236 26.57 22.22 -10.84
N LEU A 237 25.32 22.06 -10.42
CA LEU A 237 24.86 22.33 -9.06
C LEU A 237 24.74 21.07 -8.21
N LEU A 238 24.96 19.88 -8.77
CA LEU A 238 24.90 18.64 -7.99
C LEU A 238 25.96 18.65 -6.86
N PRO A 239 25.61 18.21 -5.63
CA PRO A 239 24.37 17.52 -5.22
C PRO A 239 23.25 18.45 -4.67
N GLN A 240 23.33 19.76 -4.87
CA GLN A 240 22.39 20.74 -4.29
C GLN A 240 20.89 20.41 -4.52
N PRO A 241 20.43 19.96 -5.70
CA PRO A 241 19.02 19.62 -5.90
C PRO A 241 18.55 18.54 -4.92
N ILE A 242 19.32 17.47 -4.72
CA ILE A 242 18.91 16.39 -3.83
C ILE A 242 18.98 16.81 -2.36
N GLU A 243 19.96 17.65 -1.99
CA GLU A 243 20.06 18.24 -0.66
C GLU A 243 18.86 19.15 -0.34
N SER A 244 18.40 19.94 -1.30
CA SER A 244 17.22 20.79 -1.13
C SER A 244 15.95 19.97 -0.88
N ILE A 245 15.78 18.83 -1.55
CA ILE A 245 14.67 17.91 -1.32
C ILE A 245 14.76 17.31 0.08
N LYS A 246 15.94 16.84 0.50
CA LYS A 246 16.13 16.29 1.86
C LYS A 246 15.82 17.32 2.93
N LEU A 247 16.29 18.55 2.77
CA LEU A 247 15.99 19.63 3.71
C LEU A 247 14.48 19.86 3.81
N GLN A 248 13.78 19.93 2.67
CA GLN A 248 12.33 20.10 2.67
C GLN A 248 11.59 18.91 3.31
N VAL A 249 12.07 17.69 3.14
CA VAL A 249 11.54 16.50 3.82
C VAL A 249 11.62 16.69 5.33
N GLU A 250 12.80 17.02 5.87
CA GLU A 250 13.00 17.22 7.32
C GLU A 250 12.11 18.36 7.85
N GLU A 251 12.10 19.52 7.18
CA GLU A 251 11.25 20.65 7.58
C GLU A 251 9.76 20.30 7.59
N THR A 252 9.32 19.46 6.63
CA THR A 252 7.93 19.01 6.55
C THR A 252 7.59 18.03 7.67
N VAL A 253 8.50 17.10 7.99
CA VAL A 253 8.35 16.16 9.11
C VAL A 253 8.30 16.92 10.44
N ASP A 254 9.21 17.88 10.64
CA ASP A 254 9.25 18.74 11.83
C ASP A 254 7.98 19.59 11.96
N SER A 255 7.46 20.10 10.84
CA SER A 255 6.20 20.85 10.81
C SER A 255 4.99 19.98 11.17
N LEU A 256 4.94 18.73 10.67
CA LEU A 256 3.89 17.78 11.04
C LEU A 256 3.95 17.45 12.54
N PHE A 257 5.16 17.33 13.10
CA PHE A 257 5.37 17.09 14.52
C PHE A 257 4.94 18.28 15.39
N SER A 258 5.47 19.45 15.09
CA SER A 258 5.32 20.67 15.91
C SER A 258 3.96 21.36 15.76
N HIS A 259 3.43 21.46 14.54
CA HIS A 259 2.23 22.26 14.26
C HIS A 259 0.94 21.43 14.17
N TYR A 260 1.03 20.15 13.80
CA TYR A 260 -0.14 19.29 13.63
C TYR A 260 -0.34 18.30 14.78
N ASN A 261 0.47 18.38 15.85
CA ASN A 261 0.42 17.53 17.04
C ASN A 261 0.49 16.01 16.72
N TYR A 262 1.08 15.64 15.57
CA TYR A 262 1.43 14.25 15.31
C TYR A 262 2.68 13.94 16.14
N GLY A 263 2.58 13.07 17.14
CA GLY A 263 3.64 12.86 18.15
C GLY A 263 3.14 12.95 19.61
N ARG A 264 1.85 13.21 19.83
CA ARG A 264 1.20 12.96 21.12
C ARG A 264 0.92 11.47 21.27
N SER A 265 0.68 11.01 22.50
CA SER A 265 0.42 9.58 22.81
C SER A 265 -0.64 8.92 21.91
N SER A 266 -1.64 9.68 21.43
CA SER A 266 -2.67 9.20 20.51
C SER A 266 -2.24 9.06 19.05
N THR A 267 -1.16 9.72 18.61
CA THR A 267 -0.68 9.76 17.22
C THR A 267 0.75 9.24 17.04
N GLU A 268 1.42 8.86 18.13
CA GLU A 268 2.79 8.35 18.13
C GLU A 268 2.97 7.14 17.21
N LYS A 269 2.02 6.20 17.20
CA LYS A 269 2.07 5.01 16.33
C LYS A 269 2.06 5.33 14.84
N ILE A 270 1.53 6.49 14.45
CA ILE A 270 1.46 6.93 13.04
C ILE A 270 2.78 7.60 12.62
N MET A 271 3.57 8.10 13.58
CA MET A 271 4.79 8.86 13.30
C MET A 271 5.88 8.06 12.60
N VAL A 272 5.95 6.75 12.82
CA VAL A 272 6.89 5.87 12.10
C VAL A 272 6.70 5.92 10.58
N TYR A 273 5.49 6.25 10.11
CA TYR A 273 5.16 6.38 8.69
C TYR A 273 5.26 7.81 8.17
N CYS A 274 5.47 8.81 9.03
CA CYS A 274 5.47 10.23 8.67
C CYS A 274 6.56 10.54 7.64
N ARG A 275 7.81 10.28 7.98
CA ARG A 275 8.96 10.53 7.09
C ARG A 275 8.85 9.76 5.77
N PRO A 276 8.61 8.44 5.75
CA PRO A 276 8.39 7.71 4.50
C PRO A 276 7.25 8.29 3.65
N SER A 277 6.15 8.74 4.27
CA SER A 277 5.03 9.36 3.56
C SER A 277 5.40 10.68 2.91
N VAL A 278 6.13 11.53 3.63
CA VAL A 278 6.62 12.83 3.15
C VAL A 278 7.60 12.63 2.00
N GLU A 279 8.59 11.75 2.17
CA GLU A 279 9.56 11.41 1.11
C GLU A 279 8.83 10.91 -0.14
N LYS A 280 7.92 9.93 0.02
CA LYS A 280 7.14 9.37 -1.09
C LYS A 280 6.32 10.42 -1.82
N TYR A 281 5.68 11.33 -1.08
CA TYR A 281 4.93 12.42 -1.67
C TYR A 281 5.83 13.34 -2.50
N ILE A 282 6.94 13.83 -1.95
CA ILE A 282 7.82 14.79 -2.63
C ILE A 282 8.50 14.15 -3.84
N TYR A 283 9.07 12.96 -3.68
CA TYR A 283 9.74 12.26 -4.79
C TYR A 283 8.76 11.88 -5.90
N SER A 284 7.50 11.53 -5.59
CA SER A 284 6.49 11.30 -6.64
C SER A 284 6.25 12.52 -7.57
N LYS A 285 6.62 13.73 -7.13
CA LYS A 285 6.46 14.98 -7.88
C LYS A 285 7.73 15.48 -8.55
N LEU A 286 8.90 15.08 -8.03
CA LEU A 286 10.21 15.63 -8.42
C LEU A 286 11.18 14.58 -9.01
N MET A 287 10.94 13.29 -8.82
CA MET A 287 11.88 12.22 -9.23
C MET A 287 12.23 12.29 -10.71
N SER A 288 11.26 12.51 -11.60
CA SER A 288 11.53 12.57 -13.04
C SER A 288 12.46 13.72 -13.42
N HIS A 289 12.30 14.89 -12.79
CA HIS A 289 13.15 16.06 -13.04
C HIS A 289 14.55 15.83 -12.46
N LEU A 290 14.63 15.19 -11.30
CA LEU A 290 15.91 14.86 -10.66
C LEU A 290 16.69 13.87 -11.54
N LEU A 291 16.07 12.78 -11.98
CA LEU A 291 16.70 11.79 -12.84
C LEU A 291 17.19 12.38 -14.17
N GLU A 292 16.44 13.30 -14.78
CA GLU A 292 16.90 13.97 -16.01
C GLU A 292 18.25 14.68 -15.83
N ILE A 293 18.48 15.32 -14.68
CA ILE A 293 19.77 15.95 -14.36
C ILE A 293 20.87 14.89 -14.26
N TYR A 294 20.63 13.79 -13.55
CA TYR A 294 21.61 12.73 -13.37
C TYR A 294 21.91 11.95 -14.66
N ASN A 295 20.90 11.75 -15.51
CA ASN A 295 21.07 11.11 -16.82
C ASN A 295 22.01 11.94 -17.70
N ILE A 296 21.89 13.27 -17.70
CA ILE A 296 22.82 14.14 -18.44
C ILE A 296 24.23 14.08 -17.85
N LYS A 297 24.38 14.06 -16.52
CA LYS A 297 25.70 13.89 -15.88
C LYS A 297 26.39 12.60 -16.32
N THR A 298 25.61 11.54 -16.55
CA THR A 298 26.08 10.17 -16.77
C THR A 298 25.95 9.70 -18.21
N GLU A 299 25.48 10.55 -19.13
CA GLU A 299 25.16 10.22 -20.53
C GLU A 299 26.30 9.46 -21.23
N LYS A 300 27.54 9.92 -21.08
CA LYS A 300 28.71 9.26 -21.69
C LYS A 300 29.01 7.87 -21.14
N LEU A 301 28.73 7.63 -19.86
CA LEU A 301 28.90 6.31 -19.25
C LEU A 301 27.78 5.39 -19.72
N GLU A 302 26.56 5.91 -19.83
CA GLU A 302 25.41 5.16 -20.31
C GLU A 302 25.61 4.75 -21.78
N GLU A 303 26.11 5.65 -22.64
CA GLU A 303 26.49 5.34 -24.04
C GLU A 303 27.48 4.17 -24.11
N LYS A 304 28.52 4.17 -23.27
CA LYS A 304 29.49 3.08 -23.21
C LYS A 304 28.87 1.76 -22.76
N LEU A 305 28.00 1.79 -21.75
CA LEU A 305 27.28 0.60 -21.31
C LEU A 305 26.43 0.03 -22.45
N GLN A 306 25.75 0.89 -23.21
CA GLN A 306 24.96 0.49 -24.37
C GLN A 306 25.83 -0.07 -25.50
N ASP A 307 27.03 0.47 -25.73
CA ASP A 307 28.01 -0.09 -26.66
C ASP A 307 28.40 -1.52 -26.25
N VAL A 308 28.74 -1.72 -24.97
CA VAL A 308 29.10 -3.04 -24.44
C VAL A 308 27.93 -4.02 -24.52
N ARG A 309 26.71 -3.57 -24.23
CA ARG A 309 25.48 -4.37 -24.42
C ARG A 309 25.36 -4.85 -25.85
N ARG A 310 25.50 -3.94 -26.83
CA ARG A 310 25.47 -4.26 -28.27
C ARG A 310 26.57 -5.23 -28.70
N GLU A 311 27.77 -5.09 -28.17
CA GLU A 311 28.86 -6.04 -28.43
C GLU A 311 28.60 -7.43 -27.85
N CYS A 312 27.77 -7.53 -26.82
CA CYS A 312 27.38 -8.79 -26.20
C CYS A 312 26.06 -9.35 -26.77
N GLU A 313 25.37 -8.64 -27.65
CA GLU A 313 24.16 -9.12 -28.30
C GLU A 313 24.45 -10.40 -29.10
N GLY A 314 23.72 -11.47 -28.79
CA GLY A 314 23.88 -12.78 -29.44
C GLY A 314 24.99 -13.65 -28.85
N LEU A 315 25.76 -13.18 -27.88
CA LEU A 315 26.64 -14.04 -27.08
C LEU A 315 25.81 -14.85 -26.08
N GLY A 316 26.20 -16.10 -25.86
CA GLY A 316 25.65 -16.92 -24.77
C GLY A 316 26.17 -16.46 -23.41
N ASP A 317 25.42 -16.75 -22.34
CA ASP A 317 25.75 -16.28 -20.98
C ASP A 317 27.17 -16.65 -20.54
N SER A 318 27.59 -17.88 -20.79
CA SER A 318 28.96 -18.35 -20.47
C SER A 318 30.05 -17.53 -21.17
N ALA A 319 29.84 -17.14 -22.43
CA ALA A 319 30.79 -16.32 -23.18
C ALA A 319 30.87 -14.88 -22.65
N ILE A 320 29.73 -14.32 -22.21
CA ILE A 320 29.71 -12.99 -21.56
C ILE A 320 30.45 -13.06 -20.22
N MET A 321 30.18 -14.08 -19.40
CA MET A 321 30.85 -14.27 -18.11
C MET A 321 32.35 -14.49 -18.25
N GLU A 322 32.78 -15.21 -19.27
CA GLU A 322 34.20 -15.39 -19.60
C GLU A 322 34.84 -14.05 -20.02
N ARG A 323 34.18 -13.29 -20.89
CA ARG A 323 34.64 -11.96 -21.33
C ARG A 323 34.79 -10.96 -20.18
N LEU A 324 33.94 -11.07 -19.15
CA LEU A 324 33.97 -10.23 -17.95
C LEU A 324 34.93 -10.73 -16.86
N ASP A 325 35.74 -11.75 -17.15
CA ASP A 325 36.67 -12.37 -16.18
C ASP A 325 35.99 -12.81 -14.88
N ILE A 326 34.72 -13.26 -14.97
CA ILE A 326 33.98 -13.80 -13.84
C ILE A 326 34.64 -15.13 -13.43
N PRO A 327 35.01 -15.31 -12.15
CA PRO A 327 35.61 -16.55 -11.68
C PRO A 327 34.75 -17.78 -12.00
N PRO A 328 35.34 -18.93 -12.37
CA PRO A 328 34.58 -20.14 -12.68
C PRO A 328 33.63 -20.58 -11.55
N LYS A 329 34.00 -20.33 -10.28
CA LYS A 329 33.15 -20.59 -9.10
C LYS A 329 31.86 -19.76 -9.07
N LEU A 330 31.71 -18.74 -9.92
CA LEU A 330 30.52 -17.89 -10.02
C LEU A 330 29.83 -18.01 -11.40
N ARG A 331 30.29 -18.92 -12.26
CA ARG A 331 29.65 -19.18 -13.54
C ARG A 331 28.58 -20.25 -13.34
N LEU A 332 27.33 -19.84 -13.25
CA LEU A 332 26.20 -20.75 -13.07
C LEU A 332 25.82 -21.35 -14.43
N ASP A 333 25.72 -22.68 -14.54
CA ASP A 333 25.42 -23.40 -15.78
C ASP A 333 24.51 -24.62 -15.49
N ASP A 334 23.34 -24.38 -14.89
CA ASP A 334 22.32 -25.41 -14.61
C ASP A 334 21.25 -25.51 -15.72
N GLY A 335 21.47 -24.86 -16.87
CA GLY A 335 20.50 -24.75 -17.95
C GLY A 335 19.38 -23.73 -17.72
N LYS A 336 19.46 -22.93 -16.64
CA LYS A 336 18.66 -21.71 -16.47
C LYS A 336 19.48 -20.47 -16.79
N GLU A 337 18.77 -19.35 -16.97
CA GLU A 337 19.42 -18.05 -17.09
C GLU A 337 20.06 -17.69 -15.74
N PRO A 338 21.38 -17.49 -15.67
CA PRO A 338 22.06 -17.14 -14.43
C PRO A 338 21.58 -15.81 -13.86
N TYR A 339 21.36 -15.75 -12.56
CA TYR A 339 21.00 -14.52 -11.86
C TYR A 339 19.68 -13.90 -12.33
N ALA A 340 18.75 -14.73 -12.83
CA ALA A 340 17.50 -14.26 -13.44
C ALA A 340 16.66 -13.38 -12.50
N GLU A 341 16.60 -13.71 -11.20
CA GLU A 341 15.84 -12.92 -10.23
C GLU A 341 16.46 -11.54 -10.01
N ALA A 342 17.79 -11.48 -9.87
CA ALA A 342 18.55 -10.23 -9.78
C ALA A 342 18.37 -9.35 -11.03
N ILE A 343 18.43 -9.94 -12.23
CA ILE A 343 18.17 -9.24 -13.51
C ILE A 343 16.75 -8.65 -13.52
N LEU A 344 15.75 -9.44 -13.11
CA LEU A 344 14.35 -9.00 -13.05
C LEU A 344 14.14 -7.87 -12.04
N MET A 345 14.81 -7.89 -10.90
CA MET A 345 14.77 -6.80 -9.93
C MET A 345 15.42 -5.53 -10.48
N LEU A 346 16.57 -5.66 -11.14
CA LEU A 346 17.28 -4.53 -11.73
C LEU A 346 16.46 -3.83 -12.82
N ASN A 347 15.72 -4.60 -13.62
CA ASN A 347 14.79 -4.08 -14.62
C ASN A 347 13.59 -3.32 -14.02
N LYS A 348 13.26 -3.55 -12.74
CA LYS A 348 12.18 -2.82 -12.05
C LYS A 348 12.67 -1.52 -11.41
N LEU A 349 13.99 -1.30 -11.31
CA LEU A 349 14.58 -0.19 -10.57
C LEU A 349 13.98 1.17 -10.99
N TYR A 350 13.83 1.40 -12.29
CA TYR A 350 13.26 2.64 -12.84
C TYR A 350 11.85 2.95 -12.31
N ASN A 351 11.01 1.92 -12.14
CA ASN A 351 9.61 2.05 -11.74
C ASN A 351 9.41 2.33 -10.25
N LEU A 352 10.46 2.22 -9.44
CA LEU A 352 10.40 2.52 -8.01
C LEU A 352 10.36 4.04 -7.78
N GLY A 353 9.44 4.49 -6.94
CA GLY A 353 9.06 5.90 -6.85
C GLY A 353 9.93 6.73 -5.92
N THR A 354 10.68 6.09 -5.03
CA THR A 354 11.49 6.76 -4.00
C THR A 354 12.94 6.26 -3.98
N PRO A 355 13.90 7.09 -3.53
CA PRO A 355 15.28 6.65 -3.38
C PRO A 355 15.44 5.45 -2.44
N ILE A 356 14.68 5.42 -1.35
CA ILE A 356 14.74 4.32 -0.38
C ILE A 356 14.23 3.00 -0.97
N GLU A 357 13.12 3.02 -1.72
CA GLU A 357 12.64 1.83 -2.45
C GLU A 357 13.70 1.33 -3.44
N LYS A 358 14.38 2.25 -4.15
CA LYS A 358 15.47 1.90 -5.08
C LYS A 358 16.68 1.30 -4.35
N ILE A 359 17.11 1.87 -3.22
CA ILE A 359 18.23 1.34 -2.42
C ILE A 359 17.91 -0.07 -1.91
N ASN A 360 16.71 -0.27 -1.35
CA ASN A 360 16.28 -1.58 -0.87
C ASN A 360 16.29 -2.62 -2.00
N CYS A 361 15.83 -2.25 -3.20
CA CYS A 361 15.91 -3.11 -4.39
C CYS A 361 17.37 -3.48 -4.74
N LEU A 362 18.31 -2.52 -4.69
CA LEU A 362 19.72 -2.80 -4.96
C LEU A 362 20.36 -3.71 -3.90
N LEU A 363 19.99 -3.56 -2.63
CA LEU A 363 20.41 -4.47 -1.55
C LEU A 363 19.86 -5.88 -1.76
N GLU A 364 18.57 -6.00 -2.10
CA GLU A 364 17.90 -7.27 -2.40
C GLU A 364 18.55 -7.99 -3.59
N ILE A 365 19.03 -7.24 -4.59
CA ILE A 365 19.80 -7.80 -5.71
C ILE A 365 21.08 -8.47 -5.23
N ILE A 366 21.85 -7.83 -4.34
CA ILE A 366 23.08 -8.43 -3.80
C ILE A 366 22.79 -9.72 -3.03
N GLU A 367 21.77 -9.70 -2.17
CA GLU A 367 21.35 -10.89 -1.40
C GLU A 367 20.85 -12.02 -2.30
N SER A 368 20.12 -11.70 -3.37
CA SER A 368 19.67 -12.67 -4.37
C SER A 368 20.85 -13.32 -5.10
N ILE A 369 21.86 -12.54 -5.51
CA ILE A 369 23.09 -13.07 -6.12
C ILE A 369 23.80 -14.04 -5.16
N LYS A 370 23.97 -13.64 -3.89
CA LYS A 370 24.64 -14.46 -2.87
C LYS A 370 23.90 -15.78 -2.66
N THR A 371 22.58 -15.69 -2.53
CA THR A 371 21.72 -16.86 -2.32
C THR A 371 21.80 -17.81 -3.50
N GLU A 372 21.76 -17.31 -4.75
CA GLU A 372 21.82 -18.14 -5.94
C GLU A 372 23.17 -18.87 -6.09
N VAL A 373 24.28 -18.20 -5.77
CA VAL A 373 25.61 -18.84 -5.75
C VAL A 373 25.67 -19.95 -4.69
N VAL A 374 25.21 -19.66 -3.48
CA VAL A 374 25.20 -20.64 -2.37
C VAL A 374 24.33 -21.84 -2.72
N ASP A 375 23.15 -21.62 -3.28
CA ASP A 375 22.21 -22.68 -3.68
C ASP A 375 22.78 -23.56 -4.80
N TYR A 376 23.38 -22.94 -5.82
CA TYR A 376 23.99 -23.66 -6.94
C TYR A 376 25.12 -24.60 -6.46
N TRP A 377 25.98 -24.11 -5.56
CA TRP A 377 27.09 -24.88 -5.00
C TRP A 377 26.73 -25.65 -3.72
N LYS A 378 25.46 -25.65 -3.31
CA LYS A 378 24.98 -26.34 -2.10
C LYS A 378 25.77 -25.94 -0.83
N GLY A 379 26.18 -24.68 -0.75
CA GLY A 379 26.96 -24.12 0.35
C GLY A 379 28.46 -24.35 0.31
N GLU A 380 29.01 -24.98 -0.75
CA GLU A 380 30.47 -25.17 -0.87
C GLU A 380 31.22 -23.90 -1.29
N VAL A 381 30.52 -22.93 -1.89
CA VAL A 381 31.08 -21.67 -2.37
C VAL A 381 30.27 -20.51 -1.80
N GLU A 382 30.98 -19.53 -1.26
CA GLU A 382 30.43 -18.23 -0.88
C GLU A 382 31.05 -17.13 -1.74
N MET A 383 30.28 -16.07 -2.00
CA MET A 383 30.74 -14.92 -2.78
C MET A 383 31.46 -13.92 -1.89
N GLU A 384 32.67 -13.53 -2.28
CA GLU A 384 33.44 -12.47 -1.63
C GLU A 384 33.04 -11.10 -2.20
N ASN A 385 33.22 -10.02 -1.43
CA ASN A 385 32.86 -8.66 -1.88
C ASN A 385 33.60 -8.22 -3.16
N SER A 386 34.83 -8.68 -3.37
CA SER A 386 35.63 -8.39 -4.58
C SER A 386 35.05 -9.05 -5.85
N ASP A 387 34.33 -10.16 -5.67
CA ASP A 387 33.70 -10.90 -6.74
C ASP A 387 32.34 -10.30 -7.15
N GLU A 388 31.66 -9.62 -6.21
CA GLU A 388 30.34 -8.98 -6.43
C GLU A 388 30.35 -8.05 -7.64
N ILE A 389 31.37 -7.19 -7.76
CA ILE A 389 31.49 -6.18 -8.84
C ILE A 389 31.46 -6.85 -10.23
N LYS A 390 32.07 -8.02 -10.38
CA LYS A 390 32.12 -8.74 -11.66
C LYS A 390 30.77 -9.33 -12.04
N VAL A 391 30.02 -9.84 -11.05
CA VAL A 391 28.65 -10.33 -11.27
C VAL A 391 27.71 -9.16 -11.55
N LEU A 392 27.88 -8.03 -10.85
CA LEU A 392 27.12 -6.80 -11.12
C LEU A 392 27.35 -6.27 -12.54
N LYS A 393 28.58 -6.37 -13.08
CA LYS A 393 28.87 -6.08 -14.50
C LYS A 393 28.05 -6.95 -15.44
N TYR A 394 27.96 -8.25 -15.16
CA TYR A 394 27.13 -9.17 -15.94
C TYR A 394 25.65 -8.78 -15.88
N LEU A 395 25.12 -8.47 -14.69
CA LEU A 395 23.75 -7.99 -14.52
C LEU A 395 23.48 -6.70 -15.29
N ALA A 396 24.42 -5.75 -15.28
CA ALA A 396 24.30 -4.51 -16.04
C ALA A 396 24.19 -4.76 -17.55
N ILE A 397 24.98 -5.70 -18.10
CA ILE A 397 24.90 -6.08 -19.51
C ILE A 397 23.59 -6.79 -19.84
N LYS A 398 23.13 -7.70 -18.98
CA LYS A 398 21.96 -8.54 -19.22
C LYS A 398 20.62 -7.85 -18.92
N SER A 399 20.63 -6.81 -18.11
CA SER A 399 19.42 -6.03 -17.81
C SER A 399 19.01 -5.12 -18.97
N ASN A 400 17.70 -4.92 -19.10
CA ASN A 400 17.08 -3.93 -20.00
C ASN A 400 16.77 -2.64 -19.23
N SER A 401 17.53 -2.34 -18.18
CA SER A 401 17.34 -1.14 -17.38
C SER A 401 18.04 0.02 -18.08
N ASP A 402 17.25 1.00 -18.49
CA ASP A 402 17.73 2.27 -19.01
C ASP A 402 18.09 3.21 -17.86
N ASP A 403 19.09 4.07 -18.09
CA ASP A 403 19.53 5.11 -17.16
C ASP A 403 19.92 4.57 -15.78
N ILE A 404 20.44 3.34 -15.72
CA ILE A 404 20.85 2.71 -14.47
C ILE A 404 21.98 3.50 -13.80
N ILE A 405 22.88 4.06 -14.59
CA ILE A 405 24.04 4.81 -14.09
C ILE A 405 23.56 6.11 -13.44
N GLY A 406 22.69 6.86 -14.10
CA GLY A 406 22.06 8.07 -13.55
C GLY A 406 21.35 7.79 -12.22
N GLN A 407 20.61 6.68 -12.13
CA GLN A 407 19.94 6.26 -10.91
C GLN A 407 20.93 5.97 -9.78
N VAL A 408 21.99 5.19 -10.02
CA VAL A 408 23.00 4.85 -8.98
C VAL A 408 23.70 6.11 -8.47
N HIS A 409 24.14 7.01 -9.35
CA HIS A 409 24.76 8.28 -8.92
C HIS A 409 23.81 9.15 -8.10
N MET A 410 22.52 9.20 -8.43
CA MET A 410 21.52 9.90 -7.62
C MET A 410 21.41 9.30 -6.22
N LEU A 411 21.43 7.96 -6.10
CA LEU A 411 21.33 7.28 -4.82
C LEU A 411 22.58 7.48 -3.95
N ILE A 412 23.76 7.55 -4.55
CA ILE A 412 25.02 7.87 -3.83
C ILE A 412 24.91 9.25 -3.17
N ASP A 413 24.48 10.26 -3.93
CA ASP A 413 24.26 11.61 -3.40
C ASP A 413 23.09 11.62 -2.39
N TYR A 414 22.09 10.74 -2.54
CA TYR A 414 20.99 10.58 -1.59
C TYR A 414 21.45 10.03 -0.23
N VAL A 415 22.30 9.00 -0.23
CA VAL A 415 22.79 8.39 1.00
C VAL A 415 23.76 9.32 1.74
N GLY A 416 24.63 10.02 1.01
CA GLY A 416 25.62 10.92 1.59
C GLY A 416 26.62 10.20 2.50
N SER A 417 26.78 10.68 3.74
CA SER A 417 27.72 10.12 4.74
C SER A 417 27.05 9.35 5.88
N LYS A 418 25.73 9.16 5.83
CA LYS A 418 24.96 8.63 6.98
C LYS A 418 24.78 7.12 6.99
N PHE A 419 24.96 6.44 5.86
CA PHE A 419 24.65 5.02 5.70
C PHE A 419 25.82 4.26 5.07
N ASP A 420 26.71 3.71 5.90
CA ASP A 420 27.98 3.13 5.43
C ASP A 420 27.78 1.85 4.58
N ASN A 421 26.85 0.98 4.98
CA ASN A 421 26.60 -0.29 4.27
C ASN A 421 25.92 -0.07 2.91
N GLU A 422 24.87 0.76 2.90
CA GLU A 422 24.13 1.16 1.71
C GLU A 422 25.06 1.89 0.74
N LYS A 423 25.91 2.78 1.26
CA LYS A 423 26.93 3.45 0.47
C LYS A 423 27.91 2.47 -0.14
N HIS A 424 28.41 1.49 0.60
CA HIS A 424 29.32 0.48 0.07
C HIS A 424 28.69 -0.28 -1.10
N THR A 425 27.43 -0.71 -0.95
CA THR A 425 26.68 -1.38 -2.02
C THR A 425 26.56 -0.50 -3.26
N LEU A 426 26.17 0.77 -3.08
CA LEU A 426 26.04 1.72 -4.19
C LEU A 426 27.37 1.99 -4.89
N LEU A 427 28.49 2.03 -4.17
CA LEU A 427 29.82 2.17 -4.76
C LEU A 427 30.23 0.91 -5.56
N ASN A 428 29.87 -0.29 -5.10
CA ASN A 428 30.09 -1.51 -5.87
C ASN A 428 29.29 -1.49 -7.18
N PHE A 429 28.04 -0.99 -7.16
CA PHE A 429 27.25 -0.76 -8.37
C PHE A 429 27.89 0.31 -9.28
N GLU A 430 28.35 1.45 -8.74
CA GLU A 430 29.03 2.50 -9.52
C GLU A 430 30.29 1.95 -10.20
N GLU A 431 31.11 1.20 -9.48
CA GLU A 431 32.32 0.57 -10.02
C GLU A 431 31.99 -0.50 -11.08
N ALA A 432 30.94 -1.28 -10.86
CA ALA A 432 30.46 -2.26 -11.84
C ALA A 432 29.97 -1.60 -13.12
N LEU A 433 29.37 -0.42 -13.03
CA LEU A 433 28.82 0.31 -14.18
C LEU A 433 29.88 1.11 -14.96
N HIS A 434 31.11 1.20 -14.45
CA HIS A 434 32.20 1.92 -15.11
C HIS A 434 32.96 1.00 -16.10
N PHE A 435 32.45 0.88 -17.33
CA PHE A 435 33.02 0.11 -18.43
C PHE A 435 34.19 0.81 -19.16
#